data_AF-A0A842KYE0-F1
#
_entry.id   AF-A0A842KYE0-F1
#
_cell.length_a   1.000
_cell.length_b   1.000
_cell.length_c   1.000
_cell.angle_alpha   90.00
_cell.angle_beta   90.00
_cell.angle_gamma   90.00
#
_symmetry.space_group_name_H-M   'P 1'
#
loop_
_entity.id
_entity.type
_entity.pdbx_description
1 polymer ?
#
loop_
_entity_poly.entity_id
_entity_poly.type
_entity_poly.pdbx_seq_one_letter_code
_entity_poly.pdbx_strand_id
1 'polypeptide(L)'
;MNSIDYINDESTRRLANLLHFIIYDAKITQIFHRLRLGVKENDIGSFSEIIAIALKDYYRLKEDANLKEAASFSLPNEEDIKKAQNFFLQYGRNYIKVLLARASGYKRSE
;
A
#
# COMPACT_ATOMS: atom_id res chain seq x y z
N MET A 1 20.81 -6.13 9.13
CA MET A 1 19.63 -6.28 8.25
C MET A 1 19.90 -5.48 7.00
N ASN A 2 20.03 -6.16 5.87
CA ASN A 2 20.31 -5.52 4.59
C ASN A 2 19.02 -4.91 4.06
N SER A 3 19.11 -3.75 3.41
CA SER A 3 18.00 -2.98 2.81
C SER A 3 17.16 -3.74 1.77
N ILE A 4 17.50 -5.00 1.46
CA ILE A 4 16.83 -5.88 0.50
C ILE A 4 15.62 -6.59 1.14
N ASP A 5 15.63 -6.80 2.46
CA ASP A 5 14.66 -7.68 3.13
C ASP A 5 13.22 -7.15 3.04
N TYR A 6 13.01 -5.85 3.22
CA TYR A 6 11.68 -5.25 3.13
C TYR A 6 11.21 -5.05 1.68
N ILE A 7 12.14 -4.96 0.73
CA ILE A 7 11.80 -4.79 -0.69
C ILE A 7 11.15 -6.07 -1.22
N ASN A 8 11.63 -7.24 -0.83
CA ASN A 8 11.10 -8.52 -1.30
C ASN A 8 10.02 -9.10 -0.37
N ASP A 9 9.71 -8.42 0.72
CA ASP A 9 8.75 -8.90 1.70
C ASP A 9 7.33 -9.04 1.15
N GLU A 10 6.65 -10.08 1.61
CA GLU A 10 5.29 -10.43 1.21
C GLU A 10 4.27 -9.39 1.68
N SER A 11 4.42 -8.88 2.90
CA SER A 11 3.53 -7.86 3.45
C SER A 11 3.69 -6.56 2.65
N THR A 12 4.92 -6.18 2.31
CA THR A 12 5.19 -5.05 1.41
C THR A 12 4.58 -5.26 0.03
N ARG A 13 4.60 -6.50 -0.50
CA ARG A 13 3.98 -6.84 -1.79
C ARG A 13 2.46 -6.66 -1.73
N ARG A 14 1.80 -7.21 -0.71
CA ARG A 14 0.35 -7.11 -0.53
C ARG A 14 -0.12 -5.68 -0.34
N LEU A 15 0.60 -4.88 0.45
CA LEU A 15 0.33 -3.45 0.57
C LEU A 15 0.51 -2.74 -0.77
N ALA A 16 1.58 -3.02 -1.50
CA ALA A 16 1.81 -2.40 -2.81
C ALA A 16 0.70 -2.75 -3.82
N ASN A 17 0.18 -3.98 -3.80
CA ASN A 17 -0.94 -4.39 -4.65
C ASN A 17 -2.23 -3.64 -4.30
N LEU A 18 -2.56 -3.51 -3.00
CA LEU A 18 -3.67 -2.68 -2.54
C LEU A 18 -3.52 -1.24 -3.04
N LEU A 19 -2.34 -0.65 -2.84
CA LEU A 19 -2.05 0.71 -3.27
C LEU A 19 -2.11 0.86 -4.78
N HIS A 20 -1.66 -0.16 -5.54
CA HIS A 20 -1.76 -0.15 -6.99
C HIS A 20 -3.21 -0.03 -7.42
N PHE A 21 -4.06 -0.93 -6.91
CA PHE A 21 -5.48 -0.95 -7.24
C PHE A 21 -6.14 0.40 -6.91
N ILE A 22 -5.90 0.93 -5.70
CA ILE A 22 -6.52 2.20 -5.28
C ILE A 22 -6.04 3.39 -6.11
N ILE A 23 -4.73 3.50 -6.34
CA ILE A 23 -4.12 4.67 -6.98
C ILE A 23 -4.32 4.65 -8.50
N TYR A 24 -4.11 3.49 -9.13
CA TYR A 24 -4.04 3.38 -10.59
C TYR A 24 -5.33 2.81 -11.20
N ASP A 25 -5.87 1.73 -10.66
CA ASP A 25 -7.07 1.10 -11.22
C ASP A 25 -8.33 1.92 -10.88
N ALA A 26 -8.51 2.25 -9.60
CA ALA A 26 -9.62 3.05 -9.10
C ALA A 26 -9.38 4.57 -9.23
N LYS A 27 -8.17 4.98 -9.67
CA LYS A 27 -7.77 6.38 -9.90
C LYS A 27 -7.93 7.31 -8.67
N ILE A 28 -7.83 6.76 -7.45
CA ILE A 28 -7.87 7.53 -6.20
C ILE A 28 -6.45 8.06 -5.90
N THR A 29 -6.01 9.02 -6.72
CA THR A 29 -4.64 9.58 -6.67
C THR A 29 -4.33 10.33 -5.37
N GLN A 30 -5.35 10.71 -4.58
CA GLN A 30 -5.16 11.36 -3.29
C GLN A 30 -4.31 10.49 -2.33
N ILE A 31 -4.45 9.16 -2.39
CA ILE A 31 -3.67 8.23 -1.55
C ILE A 31 -2.18 8.32 -1.88
N PHE A 32 -1.83 8.45 -3.17
CA PHE A 32 -0.45 8.68 -3.61
C PHE A 32 0.12 9.97 -3.00
N HIS A 33 -0.62 11.09 -3.09
CA HIS A 33 -0.16 12.37 -2.56
C HIS A 33 -0.02 12.35 -1.04
N ARG A 34 -0.97 11.73 -0.32
CA ARG A 34 -0.91 11.59 1.13
C ARG A 34 0.30 10.77 1.57
N LEU A 35 0.60 9.65 0.90
CA LEU A 35 1.80 8.86 1.20
C LEU A 35 3.09 9.62 0.89
N ARG A 36 3.17 10.26 -0.29
CA ARG A 36 4.40 10.92 -0.76
C ARG A 36 4.74 12.19 0.02
N LEU A 37 3.74 13.00 0.37
CA LEU A 37 3.92 14.34 0.93
C LEU A 37 3.41 14.45 2.37
N GLY A 38 2.32 13.75 2.70
CA GLY A 38 1.63 13.87 3.96
C GLY A 38 2.28 13.10 5.12
N VAL A 39 3.04 12.04 4.83
CA VAL A 39 3.73 11.27 5.87
C VAL A 39 5.07 11.91 6.21
N LYS A 40 5.17 12.43 7.43
CA LYS A 40 6.44 12.89 8.02
C LYS A 40 7.29 11.67 8.41
N GLU A 41 8.60 11.89 8.58
CA GLU A 41 9.50 10.83 9.03
C GLU A 41 9.04 10.30 10.40
N ASN A 42 8.97 8.97 10.54
CA ASN A 42 8.51 8.25 11.73
C ASN A 42 7.06 8.54 12.19
N ASP A 43 6.23 9.21 11.39
CA ASP A 43 4.81 9.41 11.69
C ASP A 43 3.98 8.16 11.32
N ILE A 44 4.08 7.15 12.19
CA ILE A 44 3.36 5.89 12.03
C ILE A 44 1.84 6.07 12.06
N GLY A 45 1.34 7.08 12.77
CA GLY A 45 -0.08 7.40 12.85
C GLY A 45 -0.63 7.78 11.49
N SER A 46 -0.01 8.79 10.85
CA SER A 46 -0.40 9.21 9.50
C SER A 46 -0.24 8.08 8.47
N PHE A 47 0.85 7.30 8.56
CA PHE A 47 1.04 6.14 7.67
C PHE A 47 -0.11 5.13 7.82
N SER A 48 -0.44 4.75 9.06
CA SER A 48 -1.49 3.76 9.35
C SER A 48 -2.87 4.25 8.94
N GLU A 49 -3.17 5.52 9.16
CA GLU A 49 -4.43 6.14 8.76
C GLU A 49 -4.61 6.06 7.23
N ILE A 50 -3.57 6.35 6.46
CA ILE A 50 -3.65 6.29 5.00
C ILE A 50 -3.87 4.87 4.51
N ILE A 51 -3.20 3.87 5.11
CA ILE A 51 -3.44 2.46 4.77
C ILE A 51 -4.87 2.04 5.14
N ALA A 52 -5.39 2.47 6.29
CA ALA A 52 -6.77 2.20 6.69
C ALA A 52 -7.79 2.81 5.72
N ILE A 53 -7.53 4.03 5.22
CA ILE A 53 -8.38 4.67 4.22
C ILE A 53 -8.33 3.93 2.89
N ALA A 54 -7.15 3.51 2.44
CA ALA A 54 -7.02 2.70 1.22
C ALA A 54 -7.80 1.37 1.32
N LEU A 55 -7.76 0.70 2.48
CA LEU A 55 -8.55 -0.50 2.74
C LEU A 55 -10.05 -0.21 2.73
N LYS A 56 -10.48 0.87 3.38
CA LYS A 56 -11.89 1.29 3.39
C LYS A 56 -12.40 1.57 1.98
N ASP A 57 -11.63 2.30 1.17
CA ASP A 57 -11.98 2.57 -0.21
C ASP A 57 -12.02 1.29 -1.05
N TYR A 58 -11.10 0.35 -0.82
CA TYR A 58 -11.15 -0.97 -1.48
C TYR A 58 -12.46 -1.70 -1.17
N TYR A 59 -12.84 -1.79 0.11
CA TYR A 59 -14.07 -2.50 0.50
C TYR A 59 -15.32 -1.82 -0.07
N ARG A 60 -15.37 -0.48 -0.03
CA ARG A 60 -16.47 0.29 -0.65
C ARG A 60 -16.58 0.00 -2.15
N LEU A 61 -15.47 0.05 -2.88
CA LEU A 61 -15.45 -0.21 -4.33
C LEU A 61 -15.79 -1.66 -4.67
N LYS A 62 -15.43 -2.61 -3.80
CA LYS A 62 -15.77 -4.03 -3.94
C LYS A 62 -17.28 -4.25 -3.76
N GLU A 63 -17.91 -3.55 -2.82
CA GLU A 63 -19.35 -3.61 -2.58
C GLU A 63 -20.16 -2.95 -3.72
N ASP A 64 -19.64 -1.88 -4.31
CA ASP A 64 -20.28 -1.13 -5.41
C ASP A 64 -20.31 -1.91 -6.76
N ALA A 65 -19.82 -3.14 -6.81
CA ALA A 65 -19.97 -4.12 -7.92
C ALA A 65 -19.52 -3.68 -9.33
N ASN A 66 -18.86 -2.52 -9.48
CA ASN A 66 -18.35 -2.04 -10.77
C ASN A 66 -16.93 -2.50 -11.11
N LEU A 67 -16.29 -3.29 -10.25
CA LEU A 67 -14.94 -3.83 -10.49
C LEU A 67 -14.95 -5.34 -10.28
N LYS A 68 -15.48 -6.08 -11.26
CA LYS A 68 -15.32 -7.54 -11.37
C LYS A 68 -13.84 -7.99 -11.33
N GLU A 69 -12.91 -7.06 -11.58
CA GLU A 69 -11.47 -7.27 -11.59
C GLU A 69 -10.76 -6.93 -10.26
N ALA A 70 -11.47 -6.44 -9.23
CA ALA A 70 -10.86 -6.02 -7.97
C ALA A 70 -10.15 -7.15 -7.18
N ALA A 71 -10.25 -8.41 -7.60
CA ALA A 71 -10.05 -9.56 -6.71
C ALA A 71 -9.03 -10.60 -7.18
N SER A 72 -8.05 -10.26 -8.04
CA SER A 72 -6.98 -11.24 -8.36
C SER A 72 -5.80 -11.22 -7.39
N PHE A 73 -5.73 -10.26 -6.45
CA PHE A 73 -4.61 -10.14 -5.51
C PHE A 73 -5.03 -10.35 -4.06
N SER A 74 -4.12 -10.89 -3.25
CA SER A 74 -4.29 -11.04 -1.81
C SER A 74 -4.18 -9.67 -1.11
N LEU A 75 -5.21 -9.31 -0.35
CA LEU A 75 -5.20 -8.11 0.49
C LEU A 75 -4.26 -8.29 1.69
N PRO A 76 -3.67 -7.20 2.21
CA PRO A 76 -2.91 -7.26 3.44
C PRO A 76 -3.84 -7.54 4.62
N ASN A 77 -3.41 -8.43 5.51
CA ASN A 77 -4.06 -8.70 6.79
C ASN A 77 -3.46 -7.83 7.92
N GLU A 78 -3.91 -8.02 9.16
CA GLU A 78 -3.41 -7.26 10.31
C GLU A 78 -1.90 -7.43 10.55
N GLU A 79 -1.38 -8.65 10.36
CA GLU A 79 0.05 -8.94 10.50
C GLU A 79 0.87 -8.23 9.42
N ASP A 80 0.35 -8.20 8.19
CA ASP A 80 0.98 -7.49 7.07
C ASP A 80 1.09 -5.99 7.36
N ILE A 81 0.04 -5.41 7.94
CA ILE A 81 0.00 -3.99 8.33
C ILE A 81 1.01 -3.72 9.45
N LYS A 82 1.04 -4.56 10.50
CA LYS A 82 2.02 -4.44 11.61
C LYS A 82 3.45 -4.54 11.10
N LYS A 83 3.71 -5.45 10.18
CA LYS A 83 5.04 -5.62 9.59
C LYS A 83 5.43 -4.40 8.75
N ALA A 84 4.52 -3.88 7.95
CA ALA A 84 4.74 -2.65 7.18
C ALA A 84 4.97 -1.42 8.07
N GLN A 85 4.26 -1.32 9.19
CA GLN A 85 4.48 -0.29 10.21
C GLN A 85 5.90 -0.39 10.79
N ASN A 86 6.38 -1.60 11.11
CA ASN A 86 7.75 -1.81 11.59
C ASN A 86 8.80 -1.42 10.54
N PHE A 87 8.58 -1.78 9.27
CA PHE A 87 9.46 -1.33 8.18
C PHE A 87 9.43 0.19 8.02
N PHE A 88 8.26 0.82 8.15
CA PHE A 88 8.17 2.27 8.11
C PHE A 88 8.91 2.92 9.28
N LEU A 89 8.80 2.41 10.50
CA LEU A 89 9.56 2.91 11.65
C LEU A 89 11.08 2.75 11.46
N GLN A 90 11.50 1.67 10.80
CA GLN A 90 12.93 1.38 10.60
C GLN A 90 13.55 2.16 9.43
N TYR A 91 12.82 2.36 8.34
CA TYR A 91 13.36 2.89 7.08
C TYR A 91 12.69 4.20 6.62
N GLY A 92 11.68 4.67 7.36
CA GLY A 92 10.99 5.94 7.15
C GLY A 92 10.52 6.13 5.71
N ARG A 93 10.87 7.28 5.13
CA ARG A 93 10.46 7.65 3.76
C ARG A 93 11.02 6.73 2.68
N ASN A 94 12.11 6.01 2.93
CA ASN A 94 12.64 5.07 1.94
C ASN A 94 11.68 3.88 1.77
N TYR A 95 11.05 3.43 2.85
CA TYR A 95 10.00 2.41 2.77
C TYR A 95 8.81 2.87 1.92
N ILE A 96 8.35 4.10 2.11
CA ILE A 96 7.26 4.69 1.32
C ILE A 96 7.62 4.75 -0.17
N LYS A 97 8.84 5.17 -0.50
CA LYS A 97 9.32 5.19 -1.90
C LYS A 97 9.28 3.80 -2.52
N VAL A 98 9.68 2.77 -1.78
CA VAL A 98 9.62 1.37 -2.25
C VAL A 98 8.17 0.90 -2.43
N LEU A 99 7.28 1.18 -1.48
CA LEU A 99 5.85 0.85 -1.62
C LEU A 99 5.25 1.49 -2.88
N LEU A 100 5.49 2.78 -3.10
CA LEU A 100 4.97 3.51 -4.25
C LEU A 100 5.61 3.03 -5.57
N ALA A 101 6.91 2.74 -5.57
CA ALA A 101 7.58 2.21 -6.76
C ALA A 101 7.09 0.81 -7.13
N ARG A 102 6.86 -0.07 -6.13
CA ARG A 102 6.24 -1.38 -6.35
C ARG A 102 4.80 -1.23 -6.84
N ALA A 103 4.03 -0.34 -6.24
CA ALA A 103 2.66 -0.07 -6.68
C ALA A 103 2.64 0.42 -8.14
N SER A 104 3.54 1.32 -8.54
CA SER A 104 3.61 1.80 -9.93
C SER A 104 4.11 0.74 -10.92
N GLY A 105 4.98 -0.16 -10.45
CA GLY A 105 5.60 -1.21 -11.26
C GLY A 105 4.80 -2.51 -11.32
N TYR A 106 3.68 -2.62 -10.59
CA TYR A 106 2.81 -3.79 -10.62
C TYR A 106 2.23 -3.96 -12.02
N LYS A 107 2.65 -5.03 -12.69
CA LYS A 107 2.03 -5.52 -13.91
C LYS A 107 1.03 -6.58 -13.49
N ARG A 108 -0.25 -6.38 -13.82
CA ARG A 108 -1.23 -7.48 -13.76
C ARG A 108 -0.66 -8.62 -14.61
N SER A 109 -0.47 -9.79 -14.01
CA SER A 109 -0.18 -10.99 -14.79
C SER A 109 -1.41 -11.24 -15.67
N GLU A 110 -1.22 -11.09 -16.98
CA GLU A 110 -2.20 -11.46 -18.01
C GLU A 110 -2.52 -12.95 -17.99
#